data_AF-A0A2K2TLF7-F1
#
_entry.id   AF-A0A2K2TLF7-F1
#
_cell.length_a   1.000
_cell.length_b   1.000
_cell.length_c   1.000
_cell.angle_alpha   90.00
_cell.angle_beta   90.00
_cell.angle_gamma   90.00
#
_symmetry.space_group_name_H-M   'P 1'
#
loop_
_entity.id
_entity.type
_entity.pdbx_description
1 polymer ?
#
loop_
_entity_poly.entity_id
_entity_poly.type
_entity_poly.pdbx_seq_one_letter_code
_entity_poly.pdbx_strand_id
1 'polypeptide(L)'
;TKDDIKNMATKDDIMNMATKDDLLSSEKLLLNEMDRLFGYNSQKIDKIIERLDIMQVEINATRYSNETVDILFKKVTELEKRIAELEKTA
;
A
#
# COMPACT_ATOMS: atom_id res chain seq x y z
N THR A 1 -26.28 -24.74 56.86
CA THR A 1 -27.76 -24.77 56.79
C THR A 1 -28.20 -24.65 55.34
N LYS A 2 -29.50 -24.48 55.04
CA LYS A 2 -29.96 -24.13 53.68
C LYS A 2 -29.32 -22.83 53.15
N ASP A 3 -28.77 -22.00 54.02
CA ASP A 3 -28.05 -20.80 53.60
C ASP A 3 -26.72 -21.12 52.91
N ASP A 4 -26.11 -22.28 53.16
CA ASP A 4 -24.81 -22.66 52.57
C ASP A 4 -24.91 -22.93 51.06
N ILE A 5 -26.10 -23.24 50.55
CA ILE A 5 -26.33 -23.62 49.15
C ILE A 5 -27.00 -22.53 48.31
N LYS A 6 -27.31 -21.36 48.90
CA LYS A 6 -28.02 -20.26 48.21
C LYS A 6 -27.29 -19.73 46.97
N ASN A 7 -25.96 -19.83 46.93
CA ASN A 7 -25.12 -19.32 45.84
C ASN A 7 -24.51 -20.43 44.98
N MET A 8 -24.99 -21.68 45.10
CA MET A 8 -24.52 -22.75 44.24
C MET A 8 -25.11 -22.59 42.83
N ALA A 9 -24.24 -22.57 41.82
CA ALA A 9 -24.67 -22.67 40.44
C ALA A 9 -25.28 -24.05 40.15
N THR A 10 -26.35 -24.07 39.38
CA THR A 10 -27.02 -25.25 38.86
C THR A 10 -26.42 -25.70 37.53
N LYS A 11 -26.82 -26.87 37.05
CA LYS A 11 -26.40 -27.35 35.72
C LYS A 11 -26.97 -26.48 34.60
N ASP A 12 -28.15 -25.93 34.79
CA ASP A 12 -28.79 -25.05 33.81
C ASP A 12 -28.01 -23.74 33.67
N ASP A 13 -27.41 -23.24 34.76
CA ASP A 13 -26.59 -22.03 34.75
C ASP A 13 -25.32 -22.16 33.89
N ILE A 14 -24.80 -23.39 33.71
CA ILE A 14 -23.54 -23.64 32.99
C ILE A 14 -23.72 -24.33 31.62
N MET A 15 -24.96 -24.65 31.23
CA MET A 15 -25.25 -25.44 30.02
C MET A 15 -24.71 -24.80 28.73
N ASN A 16 -24.64 -23.46 28.68
CA ASN A 16 -24.19 -22.70 27.50
C ASN A 16 -22.80 -22.07 27.68
N MET A 17 -22.03 -22.50 28.69
CA MET A 17 -20.68 -22.00 28.86
C MET A 17 -19.75 -22.60 27.80
N ALA A 18 -19.05 -21.75 27.07
CA ALA A 18 -17.98 -22.18 26.19
C ALA A 18 -16.89 -22.90 26.99
N THR A 19 -16.42 -24.01 26.45
CA THR A 19 -15.30 -24.78 26.97
C THR A 19 -13.98 -24.17 26.51
N LYS A 20 -12.88 -24.63 27.11
CA LYS A 20 -11.54 -24.26 26.63
C LYS A 20 -11.28 -24.74 25.20
N ASP A 21 -11.84 -25.88 24.82
CA ASP A 21 -11.66 -26.45 23.49
C ASP A 21 -12.38 -25.62 22.42
N ASP A 22 -13.53 -25.03 22.75
CA ASP A 22 -14.24 -24.09 21.86
C ASP A 22 -13.40 -22.85 21.58
N LEU A 23 -12.72 -22.33 22.61
CA LEU A 23 -11.81 -21.19 22.48
C LEU A 23 -10.58 -21.52 21.64
N LEU A 24 -9.93 -22.66 21.90
CA LEU A 24 -8.77 -23.12 21.12
C LEU A 24 -9.12 -23.33 19.63
N SER A 25 -10.31 -23.88 19.36
CA SER A 25 -10.79 -24.08 18.00
C SER A 25 -11.03 -22.75 17.29
N SER A 26 -11.66 -21.79 17.99
CA SER A 26 -11.88 -20.44 17.46
C SER A 26 -10.57 -19.70 17.22
N GLU A 27 -9.62 -19.77 18.15
CA GLU A 27 -8.29 -19.16 18.04
C GLU A 27 -7.53 -19.71 16.82
N LYS A 28 -7.55 -21.04 16.61
CA LYS A 28 -6.92 -21.66 15.45
C LYS A 28 -7.52 -21.21 14.13
N LEU A 29 -8.85 -21.08 14.05
CA LEU A 29 -9.53 -20.56 12.86
C LEU A 29 -9.12 -19.12 12.58
N LEU A 30 -9.06 -18.29 13.62
CA LEU A 30 -8.59 -16.91 13.50
C LEU A 30 -7.15 -16.83 13.02
N LEU A 31 -6.24 -17.64 13.56
CA LEU A 31 -4.83 -17.66 13.16
C LEU A 31 -4.67 -18.04 11.68
N ASN A 32 -5.38 -19.08 11.22
CA ASN A 32 -5.34 -19.50 9.83
C ASN A 32 -5.86 -18.42 8.87
N GLU A 33 -6.94 -17.73 9.25
CA GLU A 33 -7.49 -16.66 8.41
C GLU A 33 -6.56 -15.43 8.41
N MET A 34 -5.92 -15.12 9.55
CA MET A 34 -4.88 -14.10 9.63
C MET A 34 -3.73 -14.41 8.68
N ASP A 35 -3.18 -15.63 8.71
CA ASP A 35 -2.09 -16.04 7.81
C ASP A 35 -2.48 -15.90 6.34
N ARG A 36 -3.71 -16.27 5.98
CA ARG A 36 -4.24 -16.12 4.63
C ARG A 36 -4.33 -14.66 4.21
N LEU A 37 -4.88 -13.80 5.08
CA LEU A 37 -5.03 -12.37 4.81
C LEU A 37 -3.67 -11.68 4.70
N PHE A 38 -2.73 -12.01 5.59
CA PHE A 38 -1.35 -11.50 5.52
C PHE A 38 -0.66 -11.93 4.23
N GLY A 39 -0.76 -13.21 3.84
CA GLY A 39 -0.19 -13.70 2.59
C GLY A 39 -0.77 -12.99 1.36
N TYR A 40 -2.09 -12.81 1.31
CA TYR A 40 -2.76 -12.07 0.24
C TYR A 40 -2.32 -10.60 0.17
N ASN A 41 -2.22 -9.94 1.32
CA ASN A 41 -1.77 -8.55 1.38
C ASN A 41 -0.30 -8.41 1.00
N SER A 42 0.57 -9.34 1.40
CA SER A 42 1.97 -9.36 0.98
C SER A 42 2.07 -9.41 -0.55
N GLN A 43 1.36 -10.33 -1.19
CA GLN A 43 1.35 -10.44 -2.66
C GLN A 43 0.84 -9.17 -3.35
N LYS A 44 -0.14 -8.49 -2.76
CA LYS A 44 -0.63 -7.21 -3.28
C LYS A 44 0.42 -6.11 -3.15
N ILE A 45 1.10 -6.04 -2.00
CA ILE A 45 2.16 -5.07 -1.74
C ILE A 45 3.32 -5.28 -2.73
N ASP A 46 3.74 -6.52 -2.95
CA ASP A 46 4.82 -6.84 -3.91
C ASP A 46 4.50 -6.33 -5.32
N LYS A 47 3.26 -6.54 -5.80
CA LYS A 47 2.79 -6.02 -7.10
C LYS A 47 2.74 -4.50 -7.16
N ILE A 48 2.44 -3.83 -6.04
CA ILE A 48 2.43 -2.37 -5.97
C ILE A 48 3.86 -1.85 -6.06
N ILE A 49 4.80 -2.48 -5.35
CA ILE A 49 6.24 -2.13 -5.39
C ILE A 49 6.77 -2.25 -6.82
N GLU A 50 6.50 -3.36 -7.50
CA GLU A 50 6.94 -3.58 -8.88
C GLU A 50 6.42 -2.47 -9.83
N ARG A 51 5.15 -2.07 -9.68
CA ARG A 51 4.57 -0.97 -10.46
C ARG A 51 5.21 0.38 -10.15
N LEU A 52 5.55 0.63 -8.88
CA LEU A 52 6.23 1.86 -8.47
C LEU A 52 7.64 1.93 -9.05
N ASP A 53 8.37 0.81 -9.09
CA ASP A 53 9.70 0.75 -9.68
C ASP A 53 9.66 1.09 -11.18
N ILE A 54 8.71 0.52 -11.92
CA ILE A 54 8.50 0.82 -13.35
C ILE A 54 8.16 2.31 -13.54
N MET A 55 7.21 2.82 -12.74
CA MET A 55 6.80 4.23 -12.83
C MET A 55 7.97 5.18 -12.56
N GLN A 56 8.87 4.83 -11.62
CA GLN A 56 10.05 5.64 -11.33
C GLN A 56 11.01 5.72 -12.53
N VAL A 57 11.18 4.61 -13.27
CA VAL A 57 11.97 4.59 -14.50
C VAL A 57 11.37 5.50 -15.57
N GLU A 58 10.05 5.43 -15.77
CA GLU A 58 9.33 6.27 -16.75
C GLU A 58 9.41 7.77 -16.41
N ILE A 59 9.27 8.11 -15.13
CA ILE A 59 9.44 9.49 -14.63
C ILE A 59 10.84 10.01 -14.94
N ASN A 60 11.87 9.21 -14.67
CA ASN A 60 13.26 9.61 -14.92
C ASN A 60 13.51 9.84 -16.42
N ALA A 61 13.02 8.95 -17.28
CA ALA A 61 13.14 9.10 -18.74
C ALA A 61 12.47 10.40 -19.23
N THR A 62 11.26 10.68 -18.74
CA THR A 62 10.52 11.91 -19.06
C THR A 62 11.28 13.16 -18.59
N ARG A 63 11.89 13.12 -17.41
CA ARG A 63 12.69 14.22 -16.86
C ARG A 63 13.87 14.57 -17.77
N TYR A 64 14.63 13.58 -18.23
CA TYR A 64 15.75 13.79 -19.16
C TYR A 64 15.30 14.38 -20.50
N SER A 65 14.15 13.92 -21.01
CA SER A 65 13.57 14.50 -22.24
C SER A 65 13.23 15.98 -22.05
N ASN A 66 12.62 16.35 -20.93
CA ASN A 66 12.27 17.75 -20.64
C ASN A 66 13.51 18.64 -20.50
N GLU A 67 14.56 18.16 -19.82
CA GLU A 67 15.84 18.89 -19.73
C GLU A 67 16.45 19.13 -21.13
N THR A 68 16.34 18.15 -22.03
CA THR A 68 16.79 18.29 -23.42
C THR A 68 16.00 19.35 -24.17
N VAL A 69 14.67 19.35 -24.01
CA VAL A 69 13.77 20.33 -24.62
C VAL A 69 14.08 21.75 -24.12
N ASP A 70 14.33 21.93 -22.83
CA ASP A 70 14.72 23.22 -22.25
C ASP A 70 16.01 23.78 -22.87
N ILE A 71 17.00 22.92 -23.11
CA ILE A 71 18.25 23.30 -23.78
C ILE A 71 17.97 23.73 -25.23
N LEU A 72 17.12 23.00 -25.95
CA LEU A 72 16.75 23.35 -27.32
C LEU A 72 16.02 24.70 -27.38
N PHE A 73 15.09 24.97 -26.47
CA PHE A 73 14.41 26.27 -26.38
C PHE A 73 15.38 27.44 -26.18
N LYS A 74 16.37 27.28 -25.31
CA LYS A 74 17.42 28.29 -25.10
C LYS A 74 18.21 28.55 -26.38
N LYS A 75 18.62 27.49 -27.09
CA LYS A 75 19.35 27.59 -28.37
C LYS A 75 18.50 28.24 -29.46
N VAL A 76 17.22 27.89 -29.58
CA VAL A 76 16.29 28.49 -30.55
C VAL A 76 16.15 29.99 -30.30
N THR A 77 15.90 30.38 -29.04
CA THR A 77 15.82 31.80 -28.65
C THR A 77 17.09 32.58 -29.04
N GLU A 78 18.26 31.97 -28.87
CA GLU A 78 19.53 32.59 -29.23
C GLU A 78 19.74 32.70 -30.75
N LEU A 79 19.32 31.68 -31.51
CA LEU A 79 19.33 31.73 -32.98
C LEU A 79 18.38 32.80 -33.51
N GLU A 80 17.16 32.91 -32.96
CA GLU A 80 16.20 33.95 -33.33
C GLU A 80 16.76 35.36 -33.13
N LYS A 81 17.47 35.60 -32.01
CA LYS A 81 18.16 36.88 -31.77
C LYS A 81 19.23 37.17 -32.83
N ARG A 82 20.06 36.18 -33.16
CA ARG A 82 21.13 36.32 -34.17
C ARG A 82 20.57 36.58 -35.57
N ILE A 83 19.47 35.92 -35.93
CA ILE A 83 18.78 36.16 -37.21
C ILE A 83 18.27 37.60 -37.28
N ALA A 84 17.61 38.08 -36.23
CA ALA A 84 17.10 39.45 -36.18
C ALA A 84 18.20 40.52 -36.25
N GLU A 85 19.41 40.22 -35.77
CA GLU A 85 20.58 41.10 -35.93
C GLU A 85 21.10 41.09 -37.38
N LEU A 86 21.19 39.92 -38.01
CA LEU A 86 21.63 39.81 -39.41
C LEU A 86 20.68 40.50 -40.38
N GLU A 87 19.36 40.37 -40.16
CA GLU A 87 18.32 41.04 -40.95
C GLU A 87 18.40 42.57 -40.89
N LYS A 88 18.97 43.15 -39.82
CA LYS A 88 19.20 44.61 -39.72
C LYS A 88 20.43 45.08 -40.51
N THR A 89 21.33 44.15 -40.85
CA THR A 89 22.59 44.44 -41.55
C THR A 89 22.55 44.12 -43.05
N ALA A 90 21.48 43.49 -43.52
CA ALA A 90 21.19 43.20 -44.93
C ALA A 90 20.35 44.32 -45.57
#